data_AF-A0A8S1GUZ5-F1
#
_entry.id   AF-A0A8S1GUZ5-F1
#
_cell.length_a   1.000
_cell.length_b   1.000
_cell.length_c   1.000
_cell.angle_alpha   90.00
_cell.angle_beta   90.00
_cell.angle_gamma   90.00
#
_symmetry.space_group_name_H-M   'P 1'
#
loop_
_entity.id
_entity.type
_entity.pdbx_description
1 polymer ?
#
loop_
_entity_poly.entity_id
_entity_poly.type
_entity_poly.pdbx_seq_one_letter_code
_entity_poly.pdbx_strand_id
1 'polypeptide(L)'
;MTDHEPDQENLLFRSQGSPEKSSQIQCQICEHTAHGIHFGILACRACAAFFRRTVVLKKTYACRRANGMCKINSEERFFFSFF
;
A
#
# COMPACT_ATOMS: atom_id res chain seq x y z
N MET A 1 -18.03 -1.36 38.16
CA MET A 1 -18.21 -0.01 37.57
C MET A 1 -17.13 0.12 36.51
N THR A 2 -17.57 -0.08 35.27
CA THR A 2 -16.87 0.10 33.99
C THR A 2 -15.52 -0.60 33.83
N ASP A 3 -15.58 -1.84 33.37
CA ASP A 3 -14.58 -2.50 32.55
C ASP A 3 -14.08 -1.52 31.47
N HIS A 4 -12.83 -1.09 31.57
CA HIS A 4 -12.14 -0.40 30.50
C HIS A 4 -11.73 -1.46 29.48
N GLU A 5 -12.58 -1.63 28.47
CA GLU A 5 -12.34 -2.36 27.23
C GLU A 5 -11.05 -1.81 26.59
N PRO A 6 -9.95 -2.58 26.48
CA PRO A 6 -8.85 -2.19 25.63
C PRO A 6 -9.28 -2.39 24.18
N ASP A 7 -9.40 -1.26 23.49
CA ASP A 7 -9.88 -1.12 22.13
C ASP A 7 -9.31 -2.17 21.16
N GLN A 8 -10.23 -2.77 20.43
CA GLN A 8 -10.07 -3.90 19.51
C GLN A 8 -9.21 -3.58 18.28
N GLU A 9 -8.61 -2.40 18.21
CA GLU A 9 -7.85 -1.87 17.08
C GLU A 9 -6.42 -2.43 16.90
N ASN A 10 -5.88 -3.20 17.87
CA ASN A 10 -4.47 -3.62 17.86
C ASN A 10 -4.20 -5.11 17.56
N LEU A 11 -5.23 -5.92 17.27
CA LEU A 11 -5.05 -7.37 17.00
C LEU A 11 -4.66 -7.69 15.55
N LEU A 12 -4.70 -6.71 14.63
CA LEU A 12 -4.24 -6.89 13.24
C LEU A 12 -2.74 -6.59 13.05
N PHE A 13 -2.01 -6.13 14.08
CA PHE A 13 -0.66 -5.58 13.89
C PHE A 13 0.48 -6.42 14.47
N ARG A 14 0.23 -7.42 15.33
CA ARG A 14 1.29 -8.14 16.06
C ARG A 14 1.56 -9.58 15.58
N SER A 15 1.77 -9.77 14.28
CA SER A 15 2.24 -11.07 13.77
C SER A 15 2.97 -10.91 12.42
N GLN A 16 4.15 -10.31 12.43
CA GLN A 16 5.14 -10.58 11.37
C GLN A 16 6.10 -11.66 11.86
N GLY A 17 5.81 -12.91 11.51
CA GLY A 17 6.74 -14.02 11.71
C GLY A 17 6.12 -15.43 11.74
N SER A 18 5.53 -15.92 10.65
CA SER A 18 5.55 -17.36 10.27
C SER A 18 4.84 -17.56 8.92
N PRO A 19 5.33 -18.47 8.04
CA PRO A 19 4.61 -18.83 6.83
C PRO A 19 3.39 -19.69 7.21
N GLU A 20 2.60 -20.09 6.23
CA GLU A 20 1.61 -21.17 6.34
C GLU A 20 0.21 -20.66 6.78
N LYS A 21 -0.57 -20.29 5.76
CA LYS A 21 -2.04 -20.10 5.76
C LYS A 21 -2.58 -18.80 6.38
N SER A 22 -2.35 -17.67 5.69
CA SER A 22 -3.03 -16.40 6.01
C SER A 22 -3.35 -15.66 4.72
N SER A 23 -4.59 -15.17 4.59
CA SER A 23 -5.00 -14.18 3.59
C SER A 23 -3.93 -13.10 3.51
N GLN A 24 -3.18 -13.05 2.39
CA GLN A 24 -2.11 -12.08 2.21
C GLN A 24 -2.74 -10.69 2.23
N ILE A 25 -2.28 -9.81 3.13
CA ILE A 25 -2.76 -8.43 3.19
C ILE A 25 -2.36 -7.75 1.88
N GLN A 26 -3.34 -7.28 1.11
CA GLN A 26 -3.12 -6.68 -0.21
C GLN A 26 -3.09 -5.16 -0.15
N CYS A 27 -2.22 -4.57 -0.96
CA CYS A 27 -2.13 -3.13 -1.18
C CYS A 27 -3.39 -2.65 -1.89
N GLN A 28 -4.09 -1.67 -1.32
CA GLN A 28 -5.32 -1.11 -1.91
C GLN A 28 -5.07 -0.27 -3.19
N ILE A 29 -3.80 -0.11 -3.60
CA ILE A 29 -3.41 0.68 -4.78
C ILE A 29 -3.00 -0.19 -5.96
N CYS A 30 -2.21 -1.24 -5.70
CA CYS A 30 -1.62 -2.09 -6.75
C CYS A 30 -1.83 -3.58 -6.52
N GLU A 31 -2.61 -3.95 -5.51
CA GLU A 31 -3.02 -5.34 -5.18
C GLU A 31 -1.87 -6.29 -4.84
N HIS A 32 -0.62 -5.79 -4.81
CA HIS A 32 0.55 -6.54 -4.34
C HIS A 32 0.59 -6.66 -2.82
N THR A 33 1.49 -7.48 -2.28
CA THR A 33 1.65 -7.66 -0.83
C THR A 33 1.87 -6.32 -0.10
N ALA A 34 0.90 -5.96 0.73
CA ALA A 34 1.01 -4.83 1.65
C ALA A 34 1.91 -5.19 2.82
N HIS A 35 2.63 -4.21 3.34
CA HIS A 35 3.54 -4.39 4.46
C HIS A 35 3.01 -3.75 5.75
N GLY A 36 1.90 -3.02 5.65
CA GLY A 36 1.26 -2.31 6.75
C GLY A 36 0.44 -1.13 6.27
N ILE A 37 0.03 -0.30 7.21
CA ILE A 37 -0.72 0.94 6.95
C ILE A 37 0.28 2.07 6.67
N HIS A 38 0.15 2.70 5.50
CA HIS A 38 0.87 3.92 5.15
C HIS A 38 -0.13 4.99 4.76
N PHE A 39 -0.06 6.16 5.39
CA PHE A 39 -0.96 7.29 5.12
C PHE A 39 -2.45 6.93 5.29
N GLY A 40 -2.78 6.05 6.25
CA GLY A 40 -4.15 5.69 6.58
C GLY A 40 -4.76 4.53 5.77
N ILE A 41 -4.03 3.96 4.80
CA ILE A 41 -4.49 2.81 4.01
C ILE A 41 -3.47 1.67 4.01
N LEU A 42 -3.94 0.44 3.77
CA LEU A 42 -3.06 -0.70 3.53
C LEU A 42 -2.34 -0.53 2.18
N ALA A 43 -1.02 -0.35 2.26
CA ALA A 43 -0.19 -0.10 1.09
C ALA A 43 1.12 -0.89 1.11
N CYS A 44 1.69 -1.12 -0.06
CA CYS A 44 3.05 -1.63 -0.18
C CYS A 44 4.07 -0.49 -0.07
N ARG A 45 5.33 -0.85 0.22
CA ARG A 45 6.43 0.13 0.37
C ARG A 45 6.66 0.97 -0.88
N ALA A 46 6.46 0.39 -2.06
CA ALA A 46 6.64 1.07 -3.34
C ALA A 46 5.59 2.18 -3.55
N CYS A 47 4.30 1.87 -3.33
CA CYS A 47 3.23 2.86 -3.43
C CYS A 47 3.37 3.98 -2.40
N ALA A 48 3.74 3.65 -1.16
CA ALA A 48 4.01 4.65 -0.13
C ALA A 48 5.18 5.58 -0.52
N ALA A 49 6.28 5.02 -1.05
CA ALA A 49 7.42 5.80 -1.51
C ALA A 49 7.09 6.67 -2.73
N PHE A 50 6.30 6.14 -3.67
CA PHE A 50 5.80 6.88 -4.83
C PHE A 50 4.97 8.08 -4.38
N PHE A 51 3.95 7.85 -3.55
CA PHE A 51 3.08 8.91 -3.04
C PHE A 51 3.88 10.01 -2.33
N ARG A 52 4.81 9.64 -1.44
CA ARG A 52 5.67 10.61 -0.75
C ARG A 52 6.48 11.47 -1.72
N ARG A 53 7.09 10.86 -2.75
CA ARG A 53 7.87 11.61 -3.75
C ARG A 53 6.98 12.54 -4.57
N THR A 54 5.80 12.07 -4.99
CA THR A 54 4.83 12.85 -5.74
C THR A 54 4.42 14.11 -4.98
N VAL A 55 4.10 13.97 -3.70
CA VAL A 55 3.69 15.10 -2.84
C VAL A 55 4.84 16.07 -2.58
N VAL A 56 6.00 15.55 -2.16
CA VAL A 56 7.18 16.40 -1.83
C VAL A 56 7.68 17.18 -3.05
N LEU A 57 7.75 16.53 -4.22
CA LEU A 57 8.23 17.15 -5.45
C LEU A 57 7.11 17.84 -6.27
N LYS A 58 5.86 17.85 -5.77
CA LYS A 58 4.67 18.38 -6.46
C LYS A 58 4.58 17.91 -7.93
N LYS A 59 4.79 16.61 -8.17
CA LYS A 59 4.82 16.04 -9.52
C LYS A 59 3.39 15.80 -10.02
N THR A 60 3.10 16.29 -11.22
CA THR A 60 1.87 15.99 -11.95
C THR A 60 2.16 14.89 -12.97
N TYR A 61 1.45 13.77 -12.88
CA TYR A 61 1.58 12.65 -13.81
C TYR A 61 0.41 12.67 -14.79
N ALA A 62 0.69 12.60 -16.09
CA ALA A 62 -0.33 12.40 -17.12
C ALA A 62 -0.36 10.92 -17.52
N CYS A 63 -1.55 10.29 -17.51
CA CYS A 63 -1.72 8.94 -18.02
C CYS A 63 -1.42 8.95 -19.53
N ARG A 64 -0.46 8.14 -19.97
CA ARG A 64 0.00 8.09 -21.37
C ARG A 64 -1.13 7.79 -22.36
N ARG A 65 -2.16 7.08 -21.90
CA ARG A 65 -3.32 6.69 -22.70
C ARG A 65 -4.44 7.75 -22.70
N ALA A 66 -4.19 8.92 -22.13
CA ALA A 66 -5.06 10.12 -22.08
C ALA A 66 -6.43 9.96 -21.40
N ASN A 67 -6.82 8.75 -20.99
CA ASN A 67 -8.13 8.46 -20.41
C ASN A 67 -8.14 8.45 -18.87
N GLY A 68 -6.99 8.61 -18.21
CA GLY A 68 -6.88 8.59 -16.74
C GLY A 68 -7.20 7.23 -16.08
N MET A 69 -7.75 6.28 -16.84
CA MET A 69 -8.13 4.93 -16.40
C MET A 69 -6.98 3.93 -16.60
N CYS A 70 -5.77 4.36 -16.29
CA CYS A 70 -4.60 3.50 -16.31
C CYS A 70 -4.72 2.50 -15.13
N LYS A 71 -5.11 1.24 -15.38
CA LYS A 71 -5.13 0.20 -14.35
C LYS A 71 -3.71 -0.11 -13.88
N ILE A 72 -3.48 -0.09 -12.58
CA ILE A 72 -2.20 -0.44 -11.95
C ILE A 72 -2.18 -1.96 -11.80
N ASN A 73 -1.94 -2.69 -12.90
CA ASN A 73 -1.82 -4.15 -12.87
C ASN A 73 -0.43 -4.56 -12.36
N SER A 74 -0.39 -5.56 -11.48
CA SER A 74 0.81 -6.18 -10.91
C SER A 74 1.72 -6.90 -11.91
N GLU A 75 1.25 -7.20 -13.14
CA GLU A 75 2.04 -7.95 -14.13
C GLU A 75 2.98 -7.10 -14.98
N GLU A 76 2.79 -5.78 -15.02
CA GLU A 76 3.81 -4.88 -15.57
C GLU A 76 4.73 -4.48 -14.43
N ARG A 77 5.76 -5.30 -14.19
CA ARG A 77 6.92 -4.92 -13.37
C ARG A 77 7.41 -3.57 -13.87
N PHE A 78 6.97 -2.49 -13.21
CA PHE A 78 7.48 -1.15 -13.46
C PHE A 78 8.94 -1.15 -13.01
N PHE A 79 9.83 -1.55 -13.91
CA PHE A 79 11.22 -1.14 -13.92
C PHE A 79 11.20 0.38 -14.11
N PHE A 80 10.95 1.11 -13.03
CA PHE A 80 11.37 2.50 -12.93
C PHE A 80 12.89 2.46 -12.81
N SER A 81 13.55 2.14 -13.93
CA SER A 81 14.98 2.31 -14.08
C SER A 81 15.23 3.81 -13.94
N PHE A 82 15.90 4.19 -12.86
CA PHE A 82 16.53 5.48 -12.75
C PHE A 82 17.65 5.51 -13.80
N PHE A 83 17.36 6.07 -14.97
CA PHE A 83 18.36 6.76 -15.78
C PHE A 83 18.12 8.25 -15.65
#